data_AF-A0A7S4ZTL8-F1
#
_entry.id   AF-A0A7S4ZTL8-F1
#
_cell.length_a   1.000
_cell.length_b   1.000
_cell.length_c   1.000
_cell.angle_alpha   90.00
_cell.angle_beta   90.00
_cell.angle_gamma   90.00
#
_symmetry.space_group_name_H-M   'P 1'
#
loop_
_entity.id
_entity.type
_entity.pdbx_description
1 polymer ?
#
loop_
_entity_poly.entity_id
_entity_poly.type
_entity_poly.pdbx_seq_one_letter_code
_entity_poly.pdbx_strand_id
1 'polypeptide(L)'
;MVFGVRDGTRDRVGTDVRLQQLKNGNEDFTNWLSRMIEPRIMLDVLDFECGGLAYSIIAVEPSYERPVKFSGSEFIRIGENKKKLADFPEHERSLWIATGRRRFESAVAVSNATTDDVFAKLDPEPLFELTGDPRPKNSDEIIRKMIEYGFLLDNLEGHYDVTNLGAILLARDITMFPSIAGKAVRIVKYVGRNKSKVAP
;
A
#
# COMPACT_ATOMS: atom_id res chain seq x y z
N MET A 1 -9.94 -3.53 6.93
CA MET A 1 -11.07 -4.12 7.69
C MET A 1 -10.63 -5.46 8.24
N VAL A 2 -11.08 -5.84 9.45
CA VAL A 2 -10.69 -7.09 10.12
C VAL A 2 -11.95 -7.82 10.57
N PHE A 3 -12.08 -9.09 10.20
CA PHE A 3 -13.12 -10.00 10.63
C PHE A 3 -12.57 -10.93 11.71
N GLY A 4 -13.38 -11.20 12.74
CA GLY A 4 -12.99 -11.98 13.92
C GLY A 4 -12.52 -11.15 15.12
N VAL A 5 -12.70 -9.82 15.05
CA VAL A 5 -12.47 -8.88 16.15
C VAL A 5 -13.78 -8.15 16.44
N ARG A 6 -14.15 -8.06 17.71
CA ARG A 6 -15.37 -7.35 18.14
C ARG A 6 -15.16 -5.84 18.11
N ASP A 7 -16.13 -5.13 17.55
CA ASP A 7 -16.13 -3.66 17.54
C ASP A 7 -16.12 -3.09 18.98
N GLY A 8 -15.46 -1.94 19.16
CA GLY A 8 -15.31 -1.25 20.45
C GLY A 8 -14.31 -1.90 21.41
N THR A 9 -14.61 -3.12 21.87
CA THR A 9 -13.79 -3.89 22.85
C THR A 9 -12.47 -4.39 22.27
N ARG A 10 -12.41 -4.62 20.95
CA ARG A 10 -11.28 -5.25 20.24
C ARG A 10 -10.98 -6.67 20.70
N ASP A 11 -11.97 -7.34 21.30
CA ASP A 11 -11.85 -8.72 21.73
C ASP A 11 -11.66 -9.66 20.54
N ARG A 12 -10.75 -10.62 20.70
CA ARG A 12 -10.47 -11.70 19.75
C ARG A 12 -11.58 -12.74 19.84
N VAL A 13 -12.47 -12.78 18.86
CA VAL A 13 -13.63 -13.70 18.84
C VAL A 13 -13.56 -14.74 17.72
N GLY A 14 -12.71 -14.53 16.72
CA GLY A 14 -12.61 -15.40 15.55
C GLY A 14 -13.80 -15.24 14.59
N THR A 15 -13.67 -15.79 13.38
CA THR A 15 -14.72 -15.76 12.36
C THR A 15 -14.67 -16.99 11.46
N ASP A 16 -15.85 -17.41 11.00
CA ASP A 16 -16.00 -18.42 9.96
C ASP A 16 -15.91 -17.80 8.55
N VAL A 17 -15.86 -16.47 8.45
CA VAL A 17 -15.70 -15.78 7.17
C VAL A 17 -14.30 -16.08 6.59
N ARG A 18 -14.28 -16.50 5.33
CA ARG A 18 -13.07 -16.71 4.52
C ARG A 18 -13.19 -15.90 3.24
N LEU A 19 -12.63 -14.69 3.24
CA LEU A 19 -12.80 -13.74 2.13
C LEU A 19 -12.14 -14.23 0.85
N GLN A 20 -11.06 -15.01 0.93
CA GLN A 20 -10.42 -15.57 -0.26
C GLN A 20 -11.26 -16.68 -0.91
N GLN A 21 -12.16 -17.30 -0.15
CA GLN A 21 -13.02 -18.40 -0.63
C GLN A 21 -14.45 -17.93 -0.96
N LEU A 22 -14.78 -16.68 -0.60
CA LEU A 22 -16.08 -16.09 -0.86
C LEU A 22 -16.30 -15.86 -2.36
N LYS A 23 -17.55 -15.98 -2.78
CA LYS A 23 -18.01 -15.73 -4.15
C LYS A 23 -19.15 -14.73 -4.17
N ASN A 24 -19.22 -13.95 -5.24
CA ASN A 24 -20.38 -13.12 -5.55
C ASN A 24 -21.01 -13.62 -6.86
N GLY A 25 -22.11 -14.36 -6.75
CA GLY A 25 -22.64 -15.14 -7.86
C GLY A 25 -21.64 -16.24 -8.27
N ASN A 26 -21.22 -16.23 -9.54
CA ASN A 26 -20.25 -17.19 -10.08
C ASN A 26 -18.80 -16.65 -10.14
N GLU A 27 -18.55 -15.46 -9.61
CA GLU A 27 -17.23 -14.80 -9.62
C GLU A 27 -16.60 -14.84 -8.21
N ASP A 28 -15.28 -15.02 -8.12
CA ASP A 28 -14.55 -14.89 -6.86
C ASP A 28 -14.70 -13.48 -6.28
N PHE A 29 -14.93 -13.38 -4.98
CA PHE A 29 -15.25 -12.12 -4.30
C PHE A 29 -14.22 -11.03 -4.55
N THR A 30 -12.92 -11.35 -4.48
CA THR A 30 -11.83 -10.39 -4.70
C THR A 30 -11.83 -9.85 -6.13
N ASN A 31 -12.08 -10.71 -7.13
CA ASN A 31 -12.16 -10.32 -8.54
C ASN A 31 -13.37 -9.42 -8.80
N TRP A 32 -14.54 -9.84 -8.28
CA TRP A 32 -15.76 -9.06 -8.36
C TRP A 32 -15.58 -7.68 -7.72
N LEU A 33 -15.05 -7.62 -6.50
CA LEU A 33 -14.84 -6.39 -5.76
C LEU A 33 -13.88 -5.45 -6.50
N SER A 34 -12.76 -5.98 -7.01
CA SER A 34 -11.79 -5.21 -7.81
C SER A 34 -12.42 -4.59 -9.06
N ARG A 35 -13.35 -5.29 -9.73
CA ARG A 35 -14.07 -4.78 -10.89
C ARG A 35 -15.13 -3.73 -10.55
N MET A 36 -15.71 -3.79 -9.36
CA MET A 36 -16.72 -2.83 -8.89
C MET A 36 -16.11 -1.50 -8.42
N ILE A 37 -14.79 -1.41 -8.31
CA ILE A 37 -14.10 -0.27 -7.75
C ILE A 37 -13.41 0.57 -8.84
N GLU A 38 -13.61 1.89 -8.79
CA GLU A 38 -12.99 2.84 -9.71
C GLU A 38 -12.51 4.11 -8.98
N PRO A 39 -11.25 4.56 -9.15
CA PRO A 39 -10.16 3.90 -9.87
C PRO A 39 -9.81 2.55 -9.23
N ARG A 40 -9.22 1.64 -10.01
CA ARG A 40 -8.75 0.36 -9.45
C ARG A 40 -7.66 0.63 -8.43
N ILE A 41 -7.86 0.14 -7.22
CA ILE A 41 -6.90 0.20 -6.12
C ILE A 41 -6.43 -1.20 -5.76
N MET A 42 -5.26 -1.30 -5.14
CA MET A 42 -4.77 -2.58 -4.62
C MET A 42 -5.56 -2.95 -3.37
N LEU A 43 -6.02 -4.19 -3.34
CA LEU A 43 -6.76 -4.80 -2.25
C LEU A 43 -6.07 -6.11 -1.89
N ASP A 44 -5.55 -6.19 -0.68
CA ASP A 44 -4.99 -7.44 -0.17
C ASP A 44 -6.02 -8.10 0.74
N VAL A 45 -6.39 -9.31 0.38
CA VAL A 45 -7.30 -10.16 1.15
C VAL A 45 -6.48 -11.28 1.76
N LEU A 46 -6.47 -11.37 3.08
CA LEU A 46 -5.75 -12.41 3.82
C LEU A 46 -6.69 -13.16 4.74
N ASP A 47 -6.66 -14.49 4.64
CA ASP A 47 -7.28 -15.41 5.61
C ASP A 47 -6.14 -16.08 6.40
N PHE A 48 -6.24 -16.09 7.73
CA PHE A 48 -5.21 -16.71 8.59
C PHE A 48 -5.77 -17.16 9.94
N GLU A 49 -5.00 -17.98 10.65
CA GLU A 49 -5.31 -18.43 12.00
C GLU A 49 -4.28 -17.90 13.00
N CYS A 50 -4.73 -17.49 14.17
CA CYS A 50 -3.88 -17.01 15.25
C CYS A 50 -4.49 -17.39 16.60
N GLY A 51 -3.73 -18.10 17.44
CA GLY A 51 -4.21 -18.52 18.76
C GLY A 51 -5.42 -19.45 18.72
N GLY A 52 -5.53 -20.30 17.69
CA GLY A 52 -6.67 -21.22 17.51
C GLY A 52 -7.97 -20.54 17.05
N LEU A 53 -7.95 -19.24 16.80
CA LEU A 53 -9.05 -18.48 16.23
C LEU A 53 -8.70 -18.08 14.80
N ALA A 54 -9.71 -18.06 13.95
CA ALA A 54 -9.53 -17.68 12.57
C ALA A 54 -9.94 -16.25 12.28
N TYR A 55 -9.25 -15.62 11.33
CA TYR A 55 -9.40 -14.22 10.98
C TYR A 55 -9.37 -14.05 9.47
N SER A 56 -9.99 -12.96 9.03
CA SER A 56 -9.92 -12.51 7.65
C SER A 56 -9.74 -11.00 7.59
N ILE A 57 -8.89 -10.50 6.70
CA ILE A 57 -8.52 -9.09 6.61
C ILE A 57 -8.64 -8.63 5.16
N ILE A 58 -9.17 -7.42 4.99
CA ILE A 58 -9.00 -6.64 3.76
C ILE A 58 -8.12 -5.43 4.09
N ALA A 59 -6.91 -5.41 3.56
CA ALA A 59 -6.09 -4.21 3.51
C ALA A 59 -6.40 -3.45 2.22
N VAL A 60 -6.68 -2.15 2.35
CA VAL A 60 -7.09 -1.28 1.26
C VAL A 60 -6.06 -0.18 1.12
N GLU A 61 -5.41 -0.09 -0.03
CA GLU A 61 -4.53 1.04 -0.30
C GLU A 61 -5.33 2.32 -0.58
N PRO A 62 -4.84 3.49 -0.14
CA PRO A 62 -5.48 4.75 -0.47
C PRO A 62 -5.37 5.07 -1.97
N SER A 63 -6.35 5.79 -2.51
CA SER A 63 -6.29 6.36 -3.86
C SER A 63 -5.58 7.72 -3.87
N TYR A 64 -4.80 7.97 -4.91
CA TYR A 64 -3.94 9.16 -5.09
C TYR A 64 -4.35 10.06 -6.26
N GLU A 65 -5.48 9.76 -6.91
CA GLU A 65 -5.95 10.55 -8.07
C GLU A 65 -7.29 11.22 -7.76
N ARG A 66 -8.25 10.41 -7.33
CA ARG A 66 -9.63 10.81 -7.06
C ARG A 66 -10.27 9.91 -6.00
N PRO A 67 -11.35 10.36 -5.36
CA PRO A 67 -12.17 9.51 -4.50
C PRO A 67 -12.57 8.19 -5.18
N VAL A 68 -12.62 7.11 -4.40
CA VAL A 68 -12.94 5.78 -4.89
C VAL A 68 -14.45 5.59 -4.96
N LYS A 69 -14.94 5.20 -6.13
CA LYS A 69 -16.31 4.75 -6.39
C LYS A 69 -16.42 3.26 -6.17
N PHE A 70 -17.53 2.85 -5.59
CA PHE A 70 -18.00 1.47 -5.60
C PHE A 70 -19.31 1.40 -6.37
N SER A 71 -19.36 0.58 -7.43
CA SER A 71 -20.54 0.45 -8.31
C SER A 71 -21.05 1.82 -8.82
N GLY A 72 -20.13 2.71 -9.17
CA GLY A 72 -20.42 4.03 -9.74
C GLY A 72 -20.77 5.13 -8.72
N SER A 73 -20.73 4.85 -7.42
CA SER A 73 -20.99 5.87 -6.38
C SER A 73 -19.86 5.93 -5.35
N GLU A 74 -19.45 7.14 -4.99
CA GLU A 74 -18.51 7.40 -3.89
C GLU A 74 -19.21 7.28 -2.54
N PHE A 75 -18.54 6.62 -1.61
CA PHE A 75 -19.00 6.50 -0.23
C PHE A 75 -17.90 6.93 0.73
N ILE A 76 -18.30 7.51 1.85
CA ILE A 76 -17.43 7.84 2.97
C ILE A 76 -17.98 7.24 4.25
N ARG A 77 -17.09 6.85 5.17
CA ARG A 77 -17.47 6.43 6.50
C ARG A 77 -17.43 7.63 7.44
N ILE A 78 -18.55 7.93 8.10
CA ILE A 78 -18.64 8.96 9.15
C ILE A 78 -19.01 8.25 10.44
N GLY A 79 -18.05 8.17 11.37
CA GLY A 79 -18.12 7.27 12.52
C GLY A 79 -18.21 5.82 12.04
N GLU A 80 -19.26 5.10 12.47
CA GLU A 80 -19.48 3.71 12.07
C GLU A 80 -20.29 3.58 10.76
N ASN A 81 -20.93 4.66 10.31
CA ASN A 81 -21.93 4.63 9.25
C ASN A 81 -21.34 4.88 7.86
N LYS A 82 -21.82 4.13 6.86
CA LYS A 82 -21.56 4.38 5.44
C LYS A 82 -22.54 5.43 4.91
N LYS A 83 -22.02 6.49 4.29
CA LYS A 83 -22.80 7.57 3.67
C LYS A 83 -22.34 7.82 2.23
N LYS A 84 -23.21 8.34 1.37
CA LYS A 84 -22.80 8.78 0.04
C LYS A 84 -21.95 10.04 0.19
N LEU A 85 -20.84 10.13 -0.56
CA LEU A 85 -19.97 11.29 -0.48
C LEU A 85 -20.66 12.58 -0.95
N ALA A 86 -21.50 12.47 -1.99
CA ALA A 86 -22.24 13.59 -2.57
C ALA A 86 -23.19 14.30 -1.58
N ASP A 87 -23.57 13.64 -0.48
CA ASP A 87 -24.40 14.25 0.57
C ASP A 87 -23.56 15.15 1.51
N PHE A 88 -22.23 15.19 1.34
CA PHE A 88 -21.27 15.85 2.24
C PHE A 88 -20.22 16.66 1.45
N PRO A 89 -20.58 17.82 0.88
CA PRO A 89 -19.73 18.57 -0.05
C PRO A 89 -18.40 19.07 0.56
N GLU A 90 -18.38 19.44 1.85
CA GLU A 90 -17.14 19.84 2.54
C GLU A 90 -16.17 18.68 2.72
N HIS A 91 -16.69 17.48 2.99
CA HIS A 91 -15.88 16.26 3.04
C HIS A 91 -15.38 15.87 1.67
N GLU A 92 -16.23 15.97 0.64
CA GLU A 92 -15.84 15.74 -0.75
C GLU A 92 -14.69 16.65 -1.18
N ARG A 93 -14.80 17.96 -0.93
CA ARG A 93 -13.74 18.94 -1.22
C ARG A 93 -12.44 18.57 -0.50
N SER A 94 -12.52 18.25 0.79
CA SER A 94 -11.36 17.87 1.59
C SER A 94 -10.69 16.60 1.06
N LEU A 95 -11.49 15.62 0.64
CA LEU A 95 -11.01 14.37 0.08
C LEU A 95 -10.32 14.61 -1.27
N TRP A 96 -10.90 15.43 -2.16
CA TRP A 96 -10.27 15.81 -3.43
C TRP A 96 -8.93 16.50 -3.26
N ILE A 97 -8.81 17.39 -2.26
CA ILE A 97 -7.53 18.03 -1.94
C ILE A 97 -6.52 16.99 -1.44
N ALA A 98 -6.94 16.06 -0.58
CA ALA A 98 -6.08 15.03 -0.05
C ALA A 98 -5.60 14.03 -1.12
N THR A 99 -6.51 13.58 -2.00
CA THR A 99 -6.18 12.66 -3.10
C THR A 99 -5.35 13.36 -4.17
N GLY A 100 -5.62 14.63 -4.50
CA GLY A 100 -4.88 15.35 -5.53
C GLY A 100 -3.48 15.83 -5.10
N ARG A 101 -3.18 15.88 -3.80
CA ARG A 101 -1.88 16.34 -3.27
C ARG A 101 -0.87 15.23 -3.01
N ARG A 102 -1.32 14.01 -2.67
CA ARG A 102 -0.42 12.90 -2.36
C ARG A 102 -0.17 12.08 -3.61
N ARG A 103 1.10 11.93 -4.00
CA ARG A 103 1.51 11.04 -5.08
C ARG A 103 1.89 9.68 -4.49
N PHE A 104 1.77 8.63 -5.28
CA PHE A 104 2.16 7.28 -4.85
C PHE A 104 3.60 7.26 -4.33
N GLU A 105 4.51 7.96 -5.00
CA GLU A 105 5.94 8.04 -4.69
C GLU A 105 6.22 8.64 -3.30
N SER A 106 5.40 9.60 -2.85
CA SER A 106 5.59 10.28 -1.56
C SER A 106 4.84 9.63 -0.40
N ALA A 107 4.06 8.58 -0.65
CA ALA A 107 3.42 7.81 0.40
C ALA A 107 4.42 6.91 1.14
N VAL A 108 4.14 6.64 2.41
CA VAL A 108 5.01 5.86 3.29
C VAL A 108 4.84 4.36 3.02
N ALA A 109 5.94 3.69 2.72
CA ALA A 109 6.03 2.25 2.54
C ALA A 109 6.31 1.51 3.86
N VAL A 110 7.17 2.09 4.71
CA VAL A 110 7.48 1.61 6.06
C VAL A 110 7.59 2.83 6.97
N SER A 111 6.87 2.82 8.08
CA SER A 111 6.94 3.90 9.06
C SER A 111 7.88 3.56 10.22
N ASN A 112 8.42 4.59 10.87
CA ASN A 112 9.14 4.51 12.13
C ASN A 112 10.38 3.57 12.10
N ALA A 113 11.18 3.67 11.04
CA ALA A 113 12.43 2.92 10.88
C ALA A 113 13.59 3.65 11.59
N THR A 114 14.46 2.90 12.27
CA THR A 114 15.75 3.43 12.74
C THR A 114 16.72 3.62 11.56
N THR A 115 17.82 4.36 11.79
CA THR A 115 18.92 4.46 10.81
C THR A 115 19.44 3.08 10.38
N ASP A 116 19.58 2.16 11.32
CA ASP A 116 20.04 0.79 11.04
C ASP A 116 19.01 0.02 10.21
N ASP A 117 17.71 0.16 10.51
CA ASP A 117 16.63 -0.43 9.70
C ASP A 117 16.64 0.08 8.27
N VAL A 118 16.88 1.38 8.10
CA VAL A 118 16.98 2.01 6.78
C VAL A 118 18.09 1.37 5.97
N PHE A 119 19.31 1.26 6.51
CA PHE A 119 20.43 0.67 5.77
C PHE A 119 20.34 -0.86 5.60
N ALA A 120 19.61 -1.55 6.48
CA ALA A 120 19.30 -2.96 6.32
C ALA A 120 18.33 -3.20 5.15
N LYS A 121 17.37 -2.29 4.93
CA LYS A 121 16.33 -2.43 3.90
C LYS A 121 16.67 -1.74 2.58
N LEU A 122 17.45 -0.66 2.62
CA LEU A 122 17.76 0.19 1.47
C LEU A 122 19.28 0.23 1.18
N ASP A 123 19.61 0.26 -0.09
CA ASP A 123 20.94 0.56 -0.62
C ASP A 123 21.02 2.01 -1.10
N PRO A 124 21.79 2.88 -0.43
CA PRO A 124 21.94 4.25 -0.87
C PRO A 124 22.91 4.40 -2.06
N GLU A 125 23.66 3.37 -2.45
CA GLU A 125 24.67 3.49 -3.53
C GLU A 125 24.09 4.00 -4.87
N PRO A 126 22.94 3.48 -5.36
CA PRO A 126 22.37 3.94 -6.64
C PRO A 126 22.04 5.44 -6.67
N LEU A 127 21.73 6.05 -5.52
CA LEU A 127 21.51 7.49 -5.43
C LEU A 127 22.75 8.27 -5.90
N PHE A 128 23.91 7.91 -5.36
CA PHE A 128 25.17 8.60 -5.65
C PHE A 128 25.69 8.27 -7.05
N GLU A 129 25.50 7.04 -7.52
CA GLU A 129 25.81 6.67 -8.91
C GLU A 129 24.99 7.46 -9.93
N LEU A 130 23.68 7.63 -9.69
CA LEU A 130 22.78 8.32 -10.60
C LEU A 130 22.94 9.85 -10.58
N THR A 131 23.28 10.42 -9.42
CA THR A 131 23.48 11.87 -9.26
C THR A 131 24.90 12.31 -9.62
N GLY A 132 25.88 11.39 -9.56
CA GLY A 132 27.30 11.71 -9.71
C GLY A 132 27.91 12.37 -8.47
N ASP A 133 27.16 12.48 -7.37
CA ASP A 133 27.64 13.05 -6.12
C ASP A 133 28.60 12.09 -5.41
N PRO A 134 29.65 12.60 -4.74
CA PRO A 134 30.54 11.74 -3.95
C PRO A 134 29.77 11.17 -2.75
N ARG A 135 29.86 9.84 -2.57
CA ARG A 135 29.24 9.18 -1.41
C ARG A 135 29.86 9.67 -0.09
N PRO A 136 29.07 10.24 0.83
CA PRO A 136 29.55 10.63 2.15
C PRO A 136 30.01 9.41 2.96
N LYS A 137 30.98 9.61 3.86
CA LYS A 137 31.41 8.58 4.83
C LYS A 137 30.52 8.52 6.08
N ASN A 138 29.80 9.60 6.37
CA ASN A 138 28.94 9.70 7.54
C ASN A 138 27.52 9.23 7.20
N SER A 139 27.00 8.30 7.99
CA SER A 139 25.63 7.81 7.92
C SER A 139 24.59 8.94 8.00
N ASP A 140 24.80 9.94 8.85
CA ASP A 140 23.85 11.05 9.01
C ASP A 140 23.73 11.88 7.72
N GLU A 141 24.84 12.07 7.01
CA GLU A 141 24.84 12.83 5.76
C GLU A 141 24.21 12.02 4.61
N ILE A 142 24.38 10.70 4.62
CA ILE A 142 23.67 9.80 3.70
C ILE A 142 22.17 9.89 3.93
N ILE A 143 21.71 9.80 5.19
CA ILE A 143 20.30 9.93 5.55
C ILE A 143 19.76 11.31 5.14
N ARG A 144 20.50 12.38 5.43
CA ARG A 144 20.11 13.74 5.03
C ARG A 144 19.92 13.87 3.52
N LYS A 145 20.83 13.29 2.73
CA LYS A 145 20.68 13.22 1.26
C LYS A 145 19.46 12.39 0.87
N MET A 146 19.24 11.24 1.50
CA MET A 146 18.06 10.42 1.21
C MET A 146 16.74 11.15 1.52
N ILE A 147 16.70 12.00 2.55
CA ILE A 147 15.57 12.90 2.85
C ILE A 147 15.44 14.00 1.79
N GLU A 148 16.55 14.65 1.41
CA GLU A 148 16.58 15.72 0.39
C GLU A 148 15.96 15.26 -0.95
N TYR A 149 16.27 14.03 -1.36
CA TYR A 149 15.72 13.42 -2.58
C TYR A 149 14.35 12.75 -2.38
N GLY A 150 13.79 12.77 -1.17
CA GLY A 150 12.44 12.28 -0.88
C GLY A 150 12.31 10.74 -0.77
N PHE A 151 13.40 10.02 -0.57
CA PHE A 151 13.38 8.57 -0.29
C PHE A 151 13.00 8.27 1.15
N LEU A 152 13.27 9.19 2.06
CA LEU A 152 12.93 9.14 3.47
C LEU A 152 12.19 10.42 3.88
N LEU A 153 11.35 10.32 4.90
CA LEU A 153 10.79 11.45 5.62
C LEU A 153 11.27 11.38 7.07
N ASP A 154 11.71 12.52 7.62
CA ASP A 154 11.98 12.63 9.05
C ASP A 154 10.64 12.71 9.79
N ASN A 155 10.40 11.77 10.70
CA ASN A 155 9.16 11.77 11.48
C ASN A 155 9.21 12.73 12.68
N LEU A 156 10.33 13.44 12.87
CA LEU A 156 10.60 14.40 13.95
C LEU A 156 10.68 13.77 15.35
N GLU A 157 10.71 12.44 15.44
CA GLU A 157 10.81 11.66 16.67
C GLU A 157 12.11 10.83 16.74
N GLY A 158 13.09 11.13 15.86
CA GLY A 158 14.37 10.42 15.79
C GLY A 158 14.33 9.13 14.97
N HIS A 159 13.25 8.91 14.21
CA HIS A 159 13.09 7.81 13.27
C HIS A 159 12.72 8.34 11.87
N TYR A 160 12.68 7.44 10.90
CA TYR A 160 12.43 7.76 9.50
C TYR A 160 11.29 6.94 8.92
N ASP A 161 10.48 7.57 8.08
CA ASP A 161 9.51 6.89 7.24
C ASP A 161 10.11 6.69 5.85
N VAL A 162 10.16 5.45 5.38
CA VAL A 162 10.60 5.12 4.02
C VAL A 162 9.45 5.41 3.06
N THR A 163 9.70 6.19 2.02
CA THR A 163 8.69 6.46 0.98
C THR A 163 8.61 5.32 -0.03
N ASN A 164 7.51 5.25 -0.80
CA ASN A 164 7.41 4.30 -1.91
C ASN A 164 8.49 4.56 -2.95
N LEU A 165 8.91 5.82 -3.18
CA LEU A 165 10.04 6.14 -4.04
C LEU A 165 11.33 5.49 -3.55
N GLY A 166 11.64 5.64 -2.26
CA GLY A 166 12.83 5.04 -1.65
C GLY A 166 12.82 3.53 -1.75
N ALA A 167 11.68 2.90 -1.44
CA ALA A 167 11.54 1.47 -1.52
C ALA A 167 11.57 0.93 -2.97
N ILE A 168 11.10 1.67 -3.98
CA ILE A 168 11.18 1.21 -5.38
C ILE A 168 12.61 1.30 -5.93
N LEU A 169 13.31 2.40 -5.64
CA LEU A 169 14.60 2.68 -6.26
C LEU A 169 15.78 2.10 -5.49
N LEU A 170 15.66 2.01 -4.17
CA LEU A 170 16.78 1.71 -3.29
C LEU A 170 16.57 0.41 -2.49
N ALA A 171 15.46 -0.32 -2.62
CA ALA A 171 15.29 -1.54 -1.83
C ALA A 171 16.35 -2.60 -2.15
N ARG A 172 16.94 -3.17 -1.09
CA ARG A 172 17.77 -4.38 -1.18
C ARG A 172 16.93 -5.62 -1.49
N ASP A 173 15.72 -5.66 -0.95
CA ASP A 173 14.70 -6.66 -1.26
C ASP A 173 13.32 -5.99 -1.24
N ILE A 174 12.64 -6.00 -2.39
CA ILE A 174 11.33 -5.37 -2.56
C ILE A 174 10.24 -6.07 -1.74
N THR A 175 10.43 -7.36 -1.38
CA THR A 175 9.46 -8.12 -0.59
C THR A 175 9.38 -7.67 0.86
N MET A 176 10.39 -6.92 1.34
CA MET A 176 10.37 -6.25 2.65
C MET A 176 9.38 -5.08 2.71
N PHE A 177 8.77 -4.69 1.59
CA PHE A 177 7.83 -3.57 1.47
C PHE A 177 6.47 -4.07 0.96
N PRO A 178 5.54 -4.48 1.85
CA PRO A 178 4.28 -5.09 1.46
C PRO A 178 3.43 -4.25 0.51
N SER A 179 3.40 -2.91 0.69
CA SER A 179 2.68 -1.96 -0.17
C SER A 179 3.25 -1.84 -1.60
N ILE A 180 4.41 -2.45 -1.86
CA ILE A 180 5.12 -2.38 -3.15
C ILE A 180 5.44 -3.77 -3.71
N ALA A 181 5.51 -4.81 -2.87
CA ALA A 181 5.83 -6.17 -3.30
C ALA A 181 4.93 -6.66 -4.47
N GLY A 182 3.66 -6.25 -4.50
CA GLY A 182 2.72 -6.54 -5.60
C GLY A 182 2.82 -5.63 -6.84
N LYS A 183 3.62 -4.55 -6.78
CA LYS A 183 3.78 -3.51 -7.82
C LYS A 183 5.06 -3.64 -8.64
N ALA A 184 5.86 -4.69 -8.39
CA ALA A 184 7.07 -4.96 -9.16
C ALA A 184 6.74 -5.22 -10.65
N VAL A 185 7.61 -4.74 -11.55
CA VAL A 185 7.45 -4.94 -13.00
C VAL A 185 7.47 -6.43 -13.31
N ARG A 186 6.32 -6.98 -13.72
CA ARG A 186 6.21 -8.37 -14.17
C ARG A 186 6.53 -8.48 -15.65
N ILE A 187 7.72 -8.99 -15.98
CA ILE A 187 8.07 -9.33 -17.37
C ILE A 187 7.50 -10.71 -17.68
N VAL A 188 6.51 -10.77 -18.58
CA VAL A 188 5.96 -12.04 -19.09
C VAL A 188 6.43 -12.23 -20.52
N LYS A 189 7.34 -13.17 -20.73
CA LYS A 189 7.78 -13.56 -22.08
C LYS A 189 6.80 -14.59 -22.64
N TYR A 190 6.25 -14.33 -23.82
CA TYR A 190 5.37 -15.27 -24.51
C TYR A 190 6.15 -16.04 -25.58
N VAL A 191 5.80 -17.31 -25.78
CA VAL A 191 6.33 -18.14 -26.86
C VAL A 191 5.51 -17.87 -28.12
N GLY A 192 6.07 -17.11 -29.06
CA GLY A 192 5.42 -16.76 -30.34
C GLY A 192 4.73 -15.39 -30.34
N ARG A 193 3.94 -15.11 -31.39
CA ARG A 193 3.27 -13.81 -31.59
C ARG A 193 1.94 -13.65 -30.85
N ASN A 194 1.50 -14.66 -30.09
CA ASN A 194 0.20 -14.67 -29.42
C ASN A 194 0.32 -15.02 -27.93
N LYS A 195 -0.69 -14.61 -27.15
CA LYS A 195 -0.74 -14.77 -25.68
C LYS A 195 -1.06 -16.22 -25.22
N SER A 196 -0.86 -17.21 -26.07
CA SER A 196 -1.34 -18.59 -25.85
C SER A 196 -0.38 -19.45 -25.02
N LYS A 197 0.92 -19.10 -24.94
CA LYS A 197 1.89 -19.78 -24.08
C LYS A 197 2.87 -18.79 -23.46
N VAL A 198 3.01 -18.85 -22.13
CA VAL A 198 4.04 -18.13 -21.38
C VAL A 198 5.31 -19.00 -21.38
N ALA A 199 6.45 -18.41 -21.71
CA ALA A 199 7.75 -19.06 -21.64
C ALA A 199 8.15 -19.24 -20.16
N PRO A 200 8.81 -20.36 -19.79
CA PRO A 200 9.30 -20.57 -18.43
C PRO A 200 10.31 -19.50 -18.02
#